data_AF-A0A2A9MQJ3-F1
#
_entry.id   AF-A0A2A9MQJ3-F1
#
_cell.length_a   1.000
_cell.length_b   1.000
_cell.length_c   1.000
_cell.angle_alpha   90.00
_cell.angle_beta   90.00
_cell.angle_gamma   90.00
#
_symmetry.space_group_name_H-M   'P 1'
#
loop_
_entity.id
_entity.type
_entity.pdbx_description
1 polymer ?
#
loop_
_entity_poly.entity_id
_entity_poly.type
_entity_poly.pdbx_seq_one_letter_code
_entity_poly.pdbx_strand_id
1 'polypeptide(L)'
;MALPASAPSSPLTPATSALPLSFDFSADLGYPVTIRTTAGETFRGELYCYDNGPTGLVTLKEDTEAGKANFHIVRRGVVADVVSERRNGGASRQNLSKPPIVDRGIIDHVEKAGIAEFEKRKYTIGVGVTAEAQDLFNFIWKTHPDCVWRGQDIVIQSLEVSIRPPYEPSSVSGRDTRAKERITSVVMKFRQRREREAARQSQDAMPFSGVSSNTHQANGGSESPVIPRETSGPTDGPSFTDGTSNHSR
;
A
#
# COMPACT_ATOMS: atom_id res chain seq x y z
N MET A 1 -56.91 -57.49 16.20
CA MET A 1 -57.37 -56.65 15.07
C MET A 1 -58.33 -55.62 15.64
N ALA A 2 -58.30 -54.31 15.40
CA ALA A 2 -57.31 -53.37 14.91
C ALA A 2 -57.89 -51.98 15.29
N LEU A 3 -57.04 -51.10 15.83
CA LEU A 3 -57.09 -49.62 15.85
C LEU A 3 -58.30 -48.86 16.47
N PRO A 4 -58.08 -47.97 17.46
CA PRO A 4 -58.93 -46.82 17.71
C PRO A 4 -58.58 -45.64 16.78
N ALA A 5 -59.61 -44.94 16.32
CA ALA A 5 -59.54 -43.86 15.35
C ALA A 5 -59.04 -42.53 15.93
N SER A 6 -58.37 -41.81 15.04
CA SER A 6 -57.61 -40.56 15.16
C SER A 6 -58.35 -39.37 15.80
N ALA A 7 -57.63 -38.60 16.62
CA ALA A 7 -58.06 -37.29 17.12
C ALA A 7 -57.84 -36.18 16.06
N PRO A 8 -58.68 -35.13 16.02
CA PRO A 8 -58.50 -34.04 15.07
C PRO A 8 -57.37 -33.08 15.47
N SER A 9 -56.57 -32.76 14.46
CA SER A 9 -55.38 -31.91 14.44
C SER A 9 -55.65 -30.49 14.92
N SER A 10 -54.81 -29.97 15.82
CA SER A 10 -54.75 -28.54 16.11
C SER A 10 -54.16 -27.78 14.90
N PRO A 11 -54.68 -26.58 14.55
CA PRO A 11 -54.13 -25.79 13.47
C PRO A 11 -52.72 -25.29 13.85
N LEU A 12 -51.74 -25.59 12.98
CA LEU A 12 -50.41 -24.99 13.02
C LEU A 12 -50.55 -23.46 12.93
N THR A 13 -50.16 -22.78 14.00
CA THR A 13 -49.84 -21.36 13.95
C THR A 13 -48.71 -21.15 12.94
N PRO A 14 -48.80 -20.19 12.01
CA PRO A 14 -47.66 -19.85 11.16
C PRO A 14 -46.54 -19.34 12.06
N ALA A 15 -45.37 -19.97 11.95
CA ALA A 15 -44.15 -19.50 12.58
C ALA A 15 -43.83 -18.11 12.00
N THR A 16 -44.23 -17.07 12.73
CA THR A 16 -43.67 -15.73 12.57
C THR A 16 -42.16 -15.88 12.68
N SER A 17 -41.47 -15.73 11.55
CA SER A 17 -40.03 -15.52 11.49
C SER A 17 -39.74 -14.17 12.14
N ALA A 18 -39.69 -14.18 13.47
CA ALA A 18 -39.05 -13.15 14.23
C ALA A 18 -37.55 -13.33 13.99
N LEU A 19 -36.94 -12.39 13.27
CA LEU A 19 -35.49 -12.23 13.24
C LEU A 19 -34.99 -12.34 14.69
N PRO A 20 -33.97 -13.17 14.98
CA PRO A 20 -33.39 -13.16 16.30
C PRO A 20 -32.89 -11.75 16.62
N LEU A 21 -33.41 -11.24 17.73
CA LEU A 21 -32.86 -10.26 18.64
C LEU A 21 -31.55 -9.63 18.16
N SER A 22 -31.60 -8.33 17.89
CA SER A 22 -30.48 -7.45 17.52
C SER A 22 -29.15 -7.90 18.15
N PHE A 23 -28.30 -8.54 17.35
CA PHE A 23 -26.92 -8.81 17.73
C PHE A 23 -26.22 -7.47 17.98
N ASP A 24 -25.70 -7.27 19.19
CA ASP A 24 -24.99 -6.05 19.55
C ASP A 24 -23.51 -6.19 19.17
N PHE A 25 -23.18 -5.84 17.93
CA PHE A 25 -21.80 -5.79 17.44
C PHE A 25 -20.87 -4.95 18.32
N SER A 26 -21.40 -3.97 19.08
CA SER A 26 -20.58 -3.19 20.01
C SER A 26 -20.16 -3.99 21.23
N ALA A 27 -21.00 -4.90 21.71
CA ALA A 27 -20.74 -5.69 22.92
C ALA A 27 -19.80 -6.88 22.65
N ASP A 28 -19.72 -7.32 21.40
CA ASP A 28 -18.94 -8.48 20.96
C ASP A 28 -17.66 -8.09 20.19
N LEU A 29 -17.33 -6.79 20.08
CA LEU A 29 -16.09 -6.33 19.47
C LEU A 29 -14.87 -6.93 20.21
N GLY A 30 -13.97 -7.56 19.46
CA GLY A 30 -12.80 -8.27 20.00
C GLY A 30 -13.08 -9.68 20.51
N TYR A 31 -14.32 -10.18 20.41
CA TYR A 31 -14.65 -11.58 20.72
C TYR A 31 -14.72 -12.44 19.46
N PRO A 32 -14.43 -13.75 19.57
CA PRO A 32 -14.68 -14.69 18.49
C PRO A 32 -16.18 -14.82 18.24
N VAL A 33 -16.56 -14.63 16.98
CA VAL A 33 -17.93 -14.76 16.49
C VAL A 33 -17.94 -15.66 15.25
N THR A 34 -19.06 -16.34 15.05
CA THR A 34 -19.34 -17.09 13.82
C THR A 34 -20.50 -16.41 13.10
N ILE A 35 -20.26 -15.96 11.87
CA ILE A 35 -21.26 -15.35 11.00
C ILE A 35 -21.70 -16.38 9.97
N ARG A 36 -23.01 -16.54 9.80
CA ARG A 36 -23.61 -17.32 8.71
C ARG A 36 -24.31 -16.37 7.74
N THR A 37 -24.01 -16.49 6.45
CA THR A 37 -24.67 -15.70 5.41
C THR A 37 -25.99 -16.34 4.99
N THR A 38 -26.84 -15.56 4.33
CA THR A 38 -28.08 -16.06 3.71
C THR A 38 -27.83 -17.07 2.59
N ALA A 39 -26.61 -17.11 2.03
CA ALA A 39 -26.17 -18.12 1.07
C ALA A 39 -25.73 -19.44 1.74
N GLY A 40 -25.67 -19.49 3.07
CA GLY A 40 -25.25 -20.66 3.85
C GLY A 40 -23.74 -20.73 4.13
N GLU A 41 -22.96 -19.75 3.69
CA GLU A 41 -21.52 -19.68 4.00
C GLU A 41 -21.32 -19.29 5.46
N THR A 42 -20.28 -19.84 6.09
CA THR A 42 -19.96 -19.57 7.49
C THR A 42 -18.53 -19.08 7.63
N PHE A 43 -18.35 -17.95 8.30
CA PHE A 43 -17.06 -17.35 8.61
C PHE A 43 -16.89 -17.27 10.12
N ARG A 44 -15.73 -17.69 10.63
CA ARG A 44 -15.40 -17.62 12.06
C ARG A 44 -14.14 -16.80 12.25
N GLY A 45 -14.16 -15.90 13.23
CA GLY A 45 -13.01 -15.07 13.56
C GLY A 45 -13.33 -14.10 14.68
N GLU A 46 -12.31 -13.35 15.12
CA GLU A 46 -12.49 -12.23 16.05
C GLU A 46 -13.24 -11.10 15.35
N LEU A 47 -14.29 -10.56 15.97
CA LEU A 47 -14.98 -9.37 15.47
C LEU A 47 -14.03 -8.17 15.55
N TYR A 48 -13.39 -7.84 14.44
CA TYR A 48 -12.31 -6.86 14.38
C TYR A 48 -12.84 -5.43 14.31
N CYS A 49 -13.80 -5.18 13.42
CA CYS A 49 -14.50 -3.90 13.31
C CYS A 49 -15.84 -4.07 12.61
N TYR A 50 -16.72 -3.08 12.77
CA TYR A 50 -18.01 -3.01 12.10
C TYR A 50 -18.37 -1.55 11.80
N ASP A 51 -19.14 -1.33 10.73
CA ASP A 51 -19.67 -0.02 10.36
C ASP A 51 -21.16 0.08 10.74
N ASN A 52 -21.50 1.14 11.47
CA ASN A 52 -22.89 1.51 11.77
C ASN A 52 -23.52 2.43 10.71
N GLY A 53 -22.72 2.92 9.77
CA GLY A 53 -23.13 3.74 8.64
C GLY A 53 -23.77 2.96 7.50
N PRO A 54 -23.89 3.59 6.31
CA PRO A 54 -24.64 3.05 5.19
C PRO A 54 -23.96 1.84 4.53
N THR A 55 -22.66 1.62 4.75
CA THR A 55 -21.97 0.47 4.15
C THR A 55 -22.31 -0.82 4.88
N GLY A 56 -22.56 -0.73 6.20
CA GLY A 56 -22.98 -1.84 7.04
C GLY A 56 -22.04 -3.04 6.98
N LEU A 57 -20.73 -2.80 6.87
CA LEU A 57 -19.73 -3.86 6.77
C LEU A 57 -19.37 -4.39 8.16
N VAL A 58 -19.10 -5.69 8.24
CA VAL A 58 -18.61 -6.40 9.42
C VAL A 58 -17.33 -7.14 9.02
N THR A 59 -16.26 -6.95 9.78
CA THR A 59 -14.95 -7.56 9.49
C THR A 59 -14.60 -8.55 10.59
N LEU A 60 -14.34 -9.80 10.20
CA LEU A 60 -13.77 -10.81 11.07
C LEU A 60 -12.28 -10.99 10.77
N LYS A 61 -11.47 -11.09 11.83
CA LYS A 61 -10.06 -11.43 11.75
C LYS A 61 -9.86 -12.88 12.16
N GLU A 62 -9.31 -13.69 11.27
CA GLU A 62 -8.92 -15.08 11.51
C GLU A 62 -7.40 -15.15 11.51
N ASP A 63 -6.80 -15.31 12.70
CA ASP A 63 -5.35 -15.50 12.82
C ASP A 63 -4.96 -16.87 12.26
N THR A 64 -3.96 -16.90 11.38
CA THR A 64 -3.51 -18.12 10.70
C THR A 64 -2.14 -18.58 11.21
N GLU A 65 -1.10 -17.79 10.94
CA GLU A 65 0.27 -18.00 11.39
C GLU A 65 0.75 -16.80 12.20
N ALA A 66 1.86 -16.93 12.93
CA ALA A 66 2.42 -15.81 13.69
C ALA A 66 2.66 -14.58 12.79
N GLY A 67 1.89 -13.52 13.01
CA GLY A 67 1.95 -12.26 12.25
C GLY A 67 1.15 -12.25 10.93
N LYS A 68 0.40 -13.30 10.60
CA LYS A 68 -0.50 -13.34 9.44
C LYS A 68 -1.94 -13.58 9.88
N ALA A 69 -2.87 -12.86 9.26
CA ALA A 69 -4.30 -13.01 9.51
C ALA A 69 -5.10 -12.86 8.21
N ASN A 70 -6.16 -13.64 8.08
CA ASN A 70 -7.17 -13.49 7.05
C ASN A 70 -8.28 -12.55 7.55
N PHE A 71 -8.76 -11.66 6.68
CA PHE A 71 -9.84 -10.75 7.00
C PHE A 71 -11.06 -11.08 6.13
N HIS A 72 -12.16 -11.46 6.78
CA HIS A 72 -13.43 -11.73 6.13
C HIS A 72 -14.32 -10.49 6.26
N ILE A 73 -14.66 -9.84 5.15
CA ILE A 73 -15.49 -8.64 5.12
C ILE A 73 -16.88 -9.01 4.60
N VAL A 74 -17.89 -8.92 5.46
CA VAL A 74 -19.26 -9.34 5.17
C VAL A 74 -20.21 -8.14 5.30
N ARG A 75 -21.14 -7.98 4.36
CA ARG A 75 -22.22 -6.99 4.50
C ARG A 75 -23.26 -7.48 5.50
N ARG A 76 -23.63 -6.65 6.47
CA ARG A 76 -24.65 -6.97 7.49
C ARG A 76 -25.99 -7.38 6.89
N GLY A 77 -26.35 -6.83 5.72
CA GLY A 77 -27.60 -7.18 5.04
C GLY A 77 -27.67 -8.62 4.49
N VAL A 78 -26.54 -9.32 4.35
CA VAL A 78 -26.51 -10.73 3.93
C VAL A 78 -26.24 -11.69 5.09
N VAL A 79 -26.16 -11.17 6.32
CA VAL A 79 -25.97 -11.98 7.52
C VAL A 79 -27.31 -12.58 7.92
N ALA A 80 -27.39 -13.90 7.89
CA ALA A 80 -28.56 -14.64 8.34
C ALA A 80 -28.53 -14.87 9.86
N ASP A 81 -27.35 -15.11 10.42
CA ASP A 81 -27.20 -15.45 11.82
C ASP A 81 -25.79 -15.11 12.33
N VAL A 82 -25.69 -14.76 13.62
CA VAL A 82 -24.43 -14.47 14.30
C VAL A 82 -24.42 -15.14 15.66
N VAL A 83 -23.40 -15.95 15.90
CA VAL A 83 -23.19 -16.63 17.18
C VAL A 83 -21.92 -16.07 17.82
N SER A 84 -22.06 -15.43 18.98
CA SER A 84 -20.92 -14.99 19.80
C SER A 84 -20.49 -16.09 20.76
N GLU A 85 -19.17 -16.32 20.85
CA GLU A 85 -18.56 -17.22 21.82
C GLU A 85 -18.23 -16.50 23.15
N ARG A 86 -18.76 -15.30 23.36
CA ARG A 86 -18.59 -14.55 24.61
C ARG A 86 -19.14 -15.36 25.79
N ARG A 87 -18.25 -15.76 26.71
CA ARG A 87 -18.65 -16.48 27.93
C ARG A 87 -19.53 -15.57 28.79
N ASN A 88 -20.75 -16.02 29.11
CA ASN A 88 -21.65 -15.38 30.08
C ASN A 88 -21.02 -15.36 31.48
N GLY A 89 -20.16 -14.38 31.70
CA GLY A 89 -19.51 -14.07 32.96
C GLY A 89 -18.96 -12.67 32.81
N GLY A 90 -19.44 -11.72 33.63
CA GLY A 90 -19.13 -10.30 33.57
C GLY A 90 -17.66 -9.97 33.82
N ALA A 91 -16.78 -10.38 32.91
CA ALA A 91 -15.40 -9.96 32.85
C ALA A 91 -15.36 -8.73 31.93
N SER A 92 -15.26 -7.59 32.61
CA SER A 92 -14.71 -6.29 32.22
C SER A 92 -14.10 -6.18 30.82
N ARG A 93 -14.17 -4.97 30.24
CA ARG A 93 -13.50 -4.49 29.01
C ARG A 93 -11.96 -4.55 29.15
N GLN A 94 -11.40 -5.68 29.60
CA GLN A 94 -10.10 -5.80 30.26
C GLN A 94 -8.93 -5.98 29.30
N ASN A 95 -9.17 -6.04 27.98
CA ASN A 95 -8.10 -6.04 26.99
C ASN A 95 -8.33 -5.07 25.83
N LEU A 96 -9.14 -4.03 26.03
CA LEU A 96 -8.95 -2.83 25.21
C LEU A 96 -7.77 -2.09 25.83
N SER A 97 -6.56 -2.34 25.32
CA SER A 97 -5.47 -1.41 25.54
C SER A 97 -6.01 -0.02 25.22
N LYS A 98 -5.82 0.94 26.14
CA LYS A 98 -6.25 2.31 25.86
C LYS A 98 -5.65 2.69 24.50
N PRO A 99 -6.46 3.19 23.55
CA PRO A 99 -5.94 3.58 22.26
C PRO A 99 -4.75 4.52 22.50
N PRO A 100 -3.67 4.39 21.71
CA PRO A 100 -2.50 5.23 21.88
C PRO A 100 -2.95 6.69 21.94
N ILE A 101 -2.45 7.42 22.94
CA ILE A 101 -2.78 8.82 23.11
C ILE A 101 -2.17 9.55 21.92
N VAL A 102 -3.03 10.08 21.05
CA VAL A 102 -2.60 10.93 19.94
C VAL A 102 -2.31 12.32 20.50
N ASP A 103 -1.06 12.72 20.46
CA ASP A 103 -0.67 14.10 20.77
C ASP A 103 -1.14 15.03 19.65
N ARG A 104 -2.14 15.85 19.95
CA ARG A 104 -2.68 16.83 18.99
C ARG A 104 -1.63 17.83 18.52
N GLY A 105 -0.64 18.18 19.35
CA GLY A 105 0.43 19.09 18.96
C GLY A 105 1.30 18.53 17.83
N ILE A 106 1.55 17.21 17.85
CA ILE A 106 2.26 16.52 16.77
C ILE A 106 1.43 16.53 15.48
N ILE A 107 0.13 16.23 15.58
CA ILE A 107 -0.77 16.25 14.42
C ILE A 107 -0.85 17.64 13.80
N ASP A 108 -1.06 18.68 14.61
CA ASP A 108 -1.13 20.07 14.14
C ASP A 108 0.20 20.51 13.50
N HIS A 109 1.34 20.04 14.02
CA HIS A 109 2.65 20.33 13.44
C HIS A 109 2.83 19.65 12.08
N VAL A 110 2.49 18.36 11.98
CA VAL A 110 2.56 17.59 10.73
C VAL A 110 1.61 18.17 9.69
N GLU A 111 0.40 18.54 10.08
CA GLU A 111 -0.58 19.19 9.20
C GLU A 111 -0.05 20.52 8.67
N LYS A 112 0.42 21.40 9.55
CA LYS A 112 1.01 22.71 9.15
C LYS A 112 2.19 22.53 8.22
N ALA A 113 3.07 21.56 8.50
CA ALA A 113 4.21 21.25 7.65
C ALA A 113 3.76 20.76 6.26
N GLY A 114 2.79 19.86 6.20
CA GLY A 114 2.22 19.34 4.95
C GLY A 114 1.54 20.43 4.12
N ILE A 115 0.75 21.31 4.75
CA ILE A 115 0.13 22.45 4.07
C ILE A 115 1.19 23.41 3.53
N ALA A 116 2.20 23.76 4.35
CA ALA A 116 3.27 24.66 3.92
C ALA A 116 4.12 24.08 2.78
N GLU A 117 4.37 22.76 2.78
CA GLU A 117 5.05 22.06 1.71
C GLU A 117 4.22 22.04 0.42
N PHE A 118 2.92 21.76 0.54
CA PHE A 118 1.99 21.79 -0.58
C PHE A 118 1.87 23.20 -1.18
N GLU A 119 1.74 24.23 -0.35
CA GLU A 119 1.69 25.64 -0.78
C GLU A 119 2.94 26.06 -1.56
N LYS A 120 4.11 25.51 -1.22
CA LYS A 120 5.35 25.72 -1.98
C LYS A 120 5.35 24.97 -3.32
N ARG A 121 4.78 23.76 -3.37
CA ARG A 121 4.77 22.91 -4.57
C ARG A 121 3.61 23.14 -5.51
N LYS A 122 2.51 23.76 -5.07
CA LYS A 122 1.30 23.91 -5.90
C LYS A 122 1.59 24.65 -7.21
N TYR A 123 2.52 25.61 -7.19
CA TYR A 123 2.92 26.36 -8.39
C TYR A 123 3.85 25.60 -9.35
N THR A 124 4.36 24.43 -8.92
CA THR A 124 5.15 23.53 -9.78
C THR A 124 4.27 22.54 -10.53
N ILE A 125 3.00 22.38 -10.14
CA ILE A 125 2.05 21.45 -10.76
C ILE A 125 1.27 22.21 -11.85
N GLY A 126 1.40 21.78 -13.10
CA GLY A 126 0.68 22.35 -14.23
C GLY A 126 -0.78 21.89 -14.25
N VAL A 127 -1.70 22.80 -14.55
CA VAL A 127 -3.14 22.50 -14.68
C VAL A 127 -3.46 22.26 -16.15
N GLY A 128 -4.03 21.09 -16.47
CA GLY A 128 -4.39 20.74 -17.84
C GLY A 128 -3.19 20.52 -18.77
N VAL A 129 -2.02 20.17 -18.22
CA VAL A 129 -0.81 19.86 -18.98
C VAL A 129 -0.64 18.35 -19.16
N THR A 130 0.13 17.93 -20.16
CA THR A 130 0.45 16.51 -20.37
C THR A 130 1.48 16.03 -19.33
N ALA A 131 1.55 14.71 -19.10
CA ALA A 131 2.60 14.13 -18.24
C ALA A 131 4.01 14.52 -18.72
N GLU A 132 4.23 14.52 -20.04
CA GLU A 132 5.47 14.99 -20.65
C GLU A 132 5.80 16.45 -20.30
N ALA A 133 4.81 17.34 -20.36
CA ALA A 133 5.01 18.74 -20.04
C ALA A 133 5.41 18.92 -18.57
N GLN A 134 4.77 18.18 -17.67
CA GLN A 134 5.11 18.19 -16.24
C GLN A 134 6.53 17.64 -16.00
N ASP A 135 6.92 16.58 -16.68
CA ASP A 135 8.27 16.01 -16.60
C ASP A 135 9.33 16.98 -17.12
N LEU A 136 9.04 17.67 -18.22
CA LEU A 136 9.93 18.71 -18.75
C LEU A 136 10.07 19.88 -17.76
N PHE A 137 8.96 20.34 -17.18
CA PHE A 137 8.99 21.37 -16.13
C PHE A 137 9.87 20.94 -14.96
N ASN A 138 9.66 19.73 -14.44
CA ASN A 138 10.43 19.16 -13.34
C ASN A 138 11.92 19.04 -13.71
N PHE A 139 12.24 18.73 -14.96
CA PHE A 139 13.61 18.68 -15.45
C PHE A 139 14.27 20.05 -15.48
N ILE A 140 13.57 21.07 -15.97
CA ILE A 140 14.07 22.46 -16.03
C ILE A 140 14.23 23.03 -14.62
N TRP A 141 13.25 22.80 -13.73
CA TRP A 141 13.23 23.28 -12.35
C TRP A 141 14.50 22.91 -11.56
N LYS A 142 15.11 21.74 -11.84
CA LYS A 142 16.38 21.31 -11.23
C LYS A 142 17.54 22.28 -11.47
N THR A 143 17.50 23.01 -12.58
CA THR A 143 18.56 23.94 -13.00
C THR A 143 18.12 25.40 -12.99
N HIS A 144 16.81 25.62 -13.03
CA HIS A 144 16.15 26.93 -13.09
C HIS A 144 14.92 26.89 -12.18
N PRO A 145 15.10 27.01 -10.84
CA PRO A 145 14.02 26.92 -9.86
C PRO A 145 13.10 28.16 -9.85
N ASP A 146 13.35 29.11 -10.74
CA ASP A 146 12.55 30.30 -11.01
C ASP A 146 11.57 30.09 -12.18
N CYS A 147 11.46 28.87 -12.72
CA CYS A 147 10.50 28.57 -13.77
C CYS A 147 9.08 28.42 -13.21
N VAL A 148 8.08 28.94 -13.91
CA VAL A 148 6.69 28.93 -13.47
C VAL A 148 5.76 28.55 -14.62
N TRP A 149 4.60 28.00 -14.28
CA TRP A 149 3.52 27.82 -15.23
C TRP A 149 2.81 29.14 -15.52
N ARG A 150 2.59 29.45 -16.79
CA ARG A 150 1.69 30.50 -17.26
C ARG A 150 0.65 29.87 -18.19
N GLY A 151 -0.47 29.46 -17.62
CA GLY A 151 -1.40 28.57 -18.32
C GLY A 151 -0.72 27.22 -18.57
N GLN A 152 -0.55 26.85 -19.84
CA GLN A 152 0.22 25.65 -20.24
C GLN A 152 1.67 25.97 -20.60
N ASP A 153 2.10 27.23 -20.58
CA ASP A 153 3.45 27.61 -20.95
C ASP A 153 4.41 27.49 -19.76
N ILE A 154 5.62 26.98 -20.02
CA ILE A 154 6.71 26.99 -19.03
C ILE A 154 7.50 28.28 -19.23
N VAL A 155 7.54 29.15 -18.23
CA VAL A 155 8.22 30.46 -18.29
C VAL A 155 9.35 30.49 -17.29
N ILE A 156 10.58 30.75 -17.76
CA ILE A 156 11.77 30.92 -16.92
C ILE A 156 11.97 32.41 -16.71
N GLN A 157 11.70 32.91 -15.50
CA GLN A 157 11.63 34.35 -15.23
C GLN A 157 12.98 35.04 -15.41
N SER A 158 14.08 34.45 -14.91
CA SER A 158 15.43 35.02 -14.98
C SER A 158 15.98 35.18 -16.40
N LEU A 159 15.55 34.31 -17.31
CA LEU A 159 16.01 34.26 -18.68
C LEU A 159 15.00 34.86 -19.68
N GLU A 160 13.80 35.17 -19.21
CA GLU A 160 12.68 35.63 -20.04
C GLU A 160 12.41 34.72 -21.23
N VAL A 161 12.60 33.41 -21.01
CA VAL A 161 12.36 32.35 -22.00
C VAL A 161 11.04 31.66 -21.66
N SER A 162 10.25 31.39 -22.69
CA SER A 162 9.03 30.60 -22.60
C SER A 162 9.08 29.39 -23.53
N ILE A 163 8.51 28.29 -23.07
CA ILE A 163 8.37 27.04 -23.81
C ILE A 163 6.88 26.75 -23.87
N ARG A 164 6.35 26.70 -25.10
CA ARG A 164 4.92 26.49 -25.34
C ARG A 164 4.66 25.06 -25.81
N PRO A 165 3.44 24.53 -25.64
CA PRO A 165 3.03 23.31 -26.34
C PRO A 165 3.34 23.39 -27.84
N PRO A 166 3.83 22.33 -28.50
CA PRO A 166 4.00 20.94 -28.03
C PRO A 166 5.32 20.65 -27.28
N TYR A 167 5.99 21.67 -26.72
CA TYR A 167 7.22 21.54 -25.92
C TYR A 167 8.41 20.94 -26.70
N GLU A 168 8.51 21.32 -27.97
CA GLU A 168 9.63 20.99 -28.84
C GLU A 168 10.80 21.97 -28.65
N PRO A 169 12.04 21.60 -29.01
CA PRO A 169 13.18 22.52 -29.01
C PRO A 169 12.93 23.77 -29.88
N SER A 170 12.09 23.66 -30.91
CA SER A 170 11.64 24.76 -31.78
C SER A 170 10.57 25.65 -31.14
N SER A 171 9.87 25.16 -30.10
CA SER A 171 8.81 25.88 -29.37
C SER A 171 9.36 26.80 -28.27
N VAL A 172 10.68 26.88 -28.14
CA VAL A 172 11.37 27.77 -27.20
C VAL A 172 11.44 29.17 -27.80
N SER A 173 10.95 30.16 -27.05
CA SER A 173 10.96 31.57 -27.46
C SER A 173 11.49 32.45 -26.33
N GLY A 174 12.28 33.47 -26.65
CA GLY A 174 12.89 34.36 -25.68
C GLY A 174 13.56 35.54 -26.36
N ARG A 175 13.80 36.62 -25.61
CA ARG A 175 14.42 37.85 -26.12
C ARG A 175 15.94 37.70 -26.31
N ASP A 176 16.60 37.00 -25.40
CA ASP A 176 18.03 36.72 -25.49
C ASP A 176 18.29 35.41 -26.26
N THR A 177 19.04 35.51 -27.34
CA THR A 177 19.44 34.37 -28.19
C THR A 177 20.26 33.34 -27.40
N ARG A 178 21.17 33.79 -26.51
CA ARG A 178 22.02 32.88 -25.74
C ARG A 178 21.21 32.10 -24.71
N ALA A 179 20.33 32.79 -23.99
CA ALA A 179 19.39 32.15 -23.08
C ALA A 179 18.48 31.16 -23.80
N LYS A 180 17.94 31.55 -24.96
CA LYS A 180 17.12 30.67 -25.80
C LYS A 180 17.88 29.40 -26.19
N GLU A 181 19.09 29.51 -26.74
CA GLU A 181 19.92 28.35 -27.13
C GLU A 181 20.25 27.44 -25.96
N ARG A 182 20.54 28.02 -24.78
CA ARG A 182 20.76 27.25 -23.55
C ARG A 182 19.53 26.43 -23.19
N ILE A 183 18.34 27.04 -23.20
CA ILE A 183 17.10 26.34 -22.85
C ILE A 183 16.70 25.32 -23.92
N THR A 184 16.87 25.64 -25.21
CA THR A 184 16.72 24.66 -26.30
C THR A 184 17.61 23.44 -26.08
N SER A 185 18.86 23.63 -25.64
CA SER A 185 19.78 22.54 -25.31
C SER A 185 19.29 21.71 -24.11
N VAL A 186 18.70 22.34 -23.10
CA VAL A 186 18.10 21.65 -21.94
C VAL A 186 16.91 20.79 -22.38
N VAL A 187 16.03 21.31 -23.24
CA VAL A 187 14.88 20.57 -23.79
C VAL A 187 15.35 19.36 -24.63
N MET A 188 16.39 19.54 -25.46
CA MET A 188 16.98 18.43 -26.22
C MET A 188 17.55 17.34 -25.31
N LYS A 189 18.28 17.73 -24.25
CA LYS A 189 18.82 16.80 -23.25
C LYS A 189 17.72 16.02 -22.52
N PHE A 190 16.62 16.69 -22.16
CA PHE A 190 15.45 16.02 -21.57
C PHE A 190 14.91 14.92 -22.47
N ARG A 191 14.72 15.22 -23.76
CA ARG A 191 14.21 14.24 -24.75
C ARG A 191 15.14 13.05 -24.91
N GLN A 192 16.43 13.30 -25.08
CA GLN A 192 17.43 12.25 -25.20
C GLN A 192 17.48 11.37 -23.94
N ARG A 193 17.36 11.97 -22.75
CA ARG A 193 17.31 11.21 -21.49
C ARG A 193 16.08 10.31 -21.44
N ARG A 194 14.91 10.83 -21.78
CA ARG A 194 13.65 10.07 -21.77
C ARG A 194 13.67 8.91 -22.77
N GLU A 195 14.21 9.12 -23.97
CA GLU A 195 14.38 8.06 -24.96
C GLU A 195 15.30 6.93 -24.47
N ARG A 196 16.42 7.28 -23.82
CA ARG A 196 17.32 6.29 -23.21
C ARG A 196 16.66 5.52 -22.07
N GLU A 197 15.87 6.18 -21.24
CA GLU A 197 15.13 5.54 -20.15
C GLU A 197 14.04 4.60 -20.69
N ALA A 198 13.33 5.01 -21.75
CA ALA A 198 12.35 4.16 -22.45
C ALA A 198 13.00 2.92 -23.11
N ALA A 199 14.17 3.10 -23.73
CA ALA A 199 14.94 1.99 -24.31
C ALA A 199 15.40 0.98 -23.24
N ARG A 200 15.82 1.46 -22.05
CA ARG A 200 16.17 0.59 -20.92
C ARG A 200 14.98 -0.18 -20.37
N GLN A 201 13.84 0.48 -20.17
CA GLN A 201 12.61 -0.19 -19.71
C GLN A 201 12.14 -1.27 -20.70
N SER A 202 12.35 -1.05 -22.00
CA SER A 202 12.01 -2.04 -23.04
C SER A 202 12.95 -3.25 -23.04
N GLN A 203 14.20 -3.10 -22.59
CA GLN A 203 15.17 -4.19 -22.48
C GLN A 203 14.93 -5.08 -21.24
N ASP A 204 14.55 -4.47 -20.11
CA ASP A 204 14.25 -5.22 -18.87
C ASP A 204 12.89 -5.94 -18.91
N ALA A 205 12.00 -5.56 -19.83
CA ALA A 205 10.66 -6.13 -19.97
C ALA A 205 10.58 -7.36 -20.90
N MET A 206 11.69 -7.85 -21.45
CA MET A 206 11.72 -9.09 -22.24
C MET A 206 11.98 -10.30 -21.32
N PRO A 207 10.99 -11.17 -21.04
CA PRO A 207 11.24 -12.39 -20.29
C PRO A 207 12.13 -13.33 -21.12
N PHE A 208 13.10 -13.91 -20.44
CA PHE A 208 14.05 -14.91 -20.93
C PHE A 208 13.30 -16.16 -21.43
N SER A 209 12.79 -16.16 -22.67
CA SER A 209 12.28 -17.37 -23.34
C SER A 209 13.46 -18.11 -23.95
N GLY A 210 14.14 -18.92 -23.15
CA GLY A 210 15.34 -19.63 -23.61
C GLY A 210 15.87 -20.67 -22.63
N VAL A 211 15.02 -21.55 -22.09
CA VAL A 211 15.48 -22.86 -21.61
C VAL A 211 15.00 -23.90 -22.61
N SER A 212 15.84 -24.16 -23.61
CA SER A 212 15.78 -25.38 -24.39
C SER A 212 16.34 -26.51 -23.53
N SER A 213 15.45 -27.36 -23.07
CA SER A 213 15.73 -28.70 -22.54
C SER A 213 16.55 -29.51 -23.55
N ASN A 214 17.74 -29.96 -23.15
CA ASN A 214 18.42 -31.06 -23.82
C ASN A 214 18.72 -32.16 -22.79
N THR A 215 18.15 -33.33 -23.04
CA THR A 215 18.30 -34.56 -22.24
C THR A 215 18.96 -35.63 -23.11
N HIS A 216 19.76 -36.50 -22.47
CA HIS A 216 20.57 -37.65 -22.97
C HIS A 216 22.05 -37.31 -23.25
N GLN A 217 23.05 -38.11 -22.87
CA GLN A 217 23.10 -39.48 -22.34
C GLN A 217 24.46 -39.72 -21.62
N ALA A 218 24.50 -40.73 -20.75
CA ALA A 218 25.64 -41.16 -19.92
C ALA A 218 26.83 -41.75 -20.72
N ASN A 219 28.05 -41.73 -20.15
CA ASN A 219 28.78 -42.95 -19.75
C ASN A 219 30.14 -42.67 -19.02
N GLY A 220 30.36 -43.40 -17.92
CA GLY A 220 31.57 -44.06 -17.38
C GLY A 220 32.99 -43.43 -17.38
N GLY A 221 33.66 -43.53 -16.22
CA GLY A 221 35.09 -43.92 -16.15
C GLY A 221 36.05 -43.08 -15.29
N SER A 222 36.22 -43.49 -14.02
CA SER A 222 37.44 -43.51 -13.17
C SER A 222 38.60 -42.51 -13.39
N GLU A 223 38.96 -41.74 -12.35
CA GLU A 223 40.16 -41.96 -11.50
C GLU A 223 40.29 -40.82 -10.45
N SER A 224 40.50 -41.22 -9.19
CA SER A 224 40.94 -40.32 -8.09
C SER A 224 42.47 -40.26 -8.08
N PRO A 225 43.09 -39.21 -7.49
CA PRO A 225 43.67 -39.44 -6.16
C PRO A 225 43.63 -38.23 -5.18
N VAL A 226 43.28 -38.54 -3.93
CA VAL A 226 44.03 -38.33 -2.66
C VAL A 226 44.66 -36.94 -2.35
N ILE A 227 44.01 -36.18 -1.44
CA ILE A 227 44.44 -35.60 -0.11
C ILE A 227 45.72 -34.69 -0.05
N PRO A 228 45.88 -33.67 0.86
CA PRO A 228 45.22 -33.47 2.17
C PRO A 228 44.67 -32.07 2.52
N ARG A 229 43.89 -32.14 3.60
CA ARG A 229 43.38 -31.11 4.51
C ARG A 229 44.48 -30.70 5.50
N GLU A 230 44.76 -29.41 5.61
CA GLU A 230 45.54 -28.82 6.72
C GLU A 230 44.68 -27.76 7.42
N THR A 231 44.65 -27.89 8.74
CA THR A 231 44.02 -27.02 9.73
C THR A 231 45.02 -25.97 10.22
N SER A 232 44.60 -24.71 10.38
CA SER A 232 45.22 -23.82 11.36
C SER A 232 44.26 -22.70 11.78
N GLY A 233 44.25 -22.46 13.09
CA GLY A 233 43.29 -21.64 13.82
C GLY A 233 43.62 -20.14 13.89
N PRO A 234 43.17 -19.46 14.96
CA PRO A 234 42.67 -18.08 14.91
C PRO A 234 43.75 -17.02 15.13
N THR A 235 43.49 -15.81 14.64
CA THR A 235 44.27 -14.61 14.97
C THR A 235 43.41 -13.55 15.66
N ASP A 236 43.95 -13.07 16.77
CA ASP A 236 43.43 -12.09 17.72
C ASP A 236 43.34 -10.65 17.17
N GLY A 237 42.24 -9.98 17.54
CA GLY A 237 42.14 -8.59 18.04
C GLY A 237 42.52 -7.38 17.13
N PRO A 238 42.25 -6.12 17.57
CA PRO A 238 41.66 -5.71 18.84
C PRO A 238 40.42 -4.79 18.75
N SER A 239 39.75 -4.75 19.90
CA SER A 239 38.77 -3.81 20.45
C SER A 239 39.01 -2.32 20.19
N PHE A 240 37.94 -1.61 19.82
CA PHE A 240 37.85 -0.14 19.95
C PHE A 240 36.80 0.21 21.00
N THR A 241 37.26 0.82 22.09
CA THR A 241 36.44 1.44 23.14
C THR A 241 36.05 2.84 22.70
N ASP A 242 34.76 3.18 22.75
CA ASP A 242 34.30 4.56 22.58
C ASP A 242 34.18 5.24 23.95
N GLY A 243 34.74 6.44 24.05
CA GLY A 243 34.98 7.16 25.29
C GLY A 243 33.88 8.16 25.61
N THR A 244 33.28 8.01 26.77
CA THR A 244 32.59 9.10 27.49
C THR A 244 33.60 10.07 28.12
N SER A 245 33.44 11.38 27.89
CA SER A 245 33.67 12.40 28.93
C SER A 245 33.04 13.76 28.63
N ASN A 246 32.14 14.13 29.55
CA ASN A 246 31.79 15.46 30.02
C ASN A 246 32.91 16.51 29.91
N HIS A 247 32.52 17.75 29.61
CA HIS A 247 33.07 18.92 30.29
C HIS A 247 31.99 19.96 30.59
N SER A 248 31.86 20.25 31.89
CA SER A 248 31.18 21.41 32.46
C SER A 248 32.17 22.57 32.51
N ARG A 249 31.83 23.72 31.91
CA ARG A 249 31.90 25.07 32.48
C ARG A 249 31.57 26.11 31.41
#